data_AF-A0A936X1U8-F1
#
_entry.id   AF-A0A936X1U8-F1
#
_cell.length_a   1.000
_cell.length_b   1.000
_cell.length_c   1.000
_cell.angle_alpha   90.00
_cell.angle_beta   90.00
_cell.angle_gamma   90.00
#
_symmetry.space_group_name_H-M   'P 1'
#
loop_
_entity.id
_entity.type
_entity.pdbx_description
1 polymer ?
#
loop_
_entity_poly.entity_id
_entity_poly.type
_entity_poly.pdbx_seq_one_letter_code
_entity_poly.pdbx_strand_id
1 'polypeptide(L)'
;MQLAQTDIHFFTFVLIDDEQYASGAFRVSDSYFKKFKQYFETGQVEQNDFGNPLPQTPDKKMLATLDGIKLRTLDPKKEDEAFFRMMFNVWKLVEHRQRLNTAIDPEYLWLKEAEGEYRKAIQDDLNTAIPEPDTGLTVTKEEIMKILDNESNPGSGEICELMMKKAQLMNSI
;
A
#
# COMPACT_ATOMS: atom_id res chain seq x y z
N MET A 1 -11.01 34.34 20.34
CA MET A 1 -10.01 33.68 19.47
C MET A 1 -9.81 34.53 18.22
N GLN A 2 -8.58 35.02 17.97
CA GLN A 2 -8.26 36.00 16.92
C GLN A 2 -8.37 35.47 15.48
N LEU A 3 -8.40 34.15 15.28
CA LEU A 3 -8.40 33.52 13.95
C LEU A 3 -9.67 33.81 13.13
N ALA A 4 -10.82 33.98 13.80
CA ALA A 4 -12.09 34.30 13.14
C ALA A 4 -12.18 35.76 12.62
N GLN A 5 -11.18 36.59 12.89
CA GLN A 5 -11.12 38.01 12.48
C GLN A 5 -10.11 38.26 11.36
N THR A 6 -9.59 37.19 10.74
CA THR A 6 -8.66 37.29 9.62
C THR A 6 -9.42 37.23 8.29
N ASP A 7 -8.87 37.81 7.21
CA ASP A 7 -9.39 37.66 5.83
C ASP A 7 -9.10 36.26 5.23
N ILE A 8 -8.79 35.28 6.08
CA ILE A 8 -8.44 33.92 5.69
C ILE A 8 -9.72 33.08 5.65
N HIS A 9 -10.06 32.58 4.47
CA HIS A 9 -11.25 31.75 4.27
C HIS A 9 -11.08 30.30 4.73
N PHE A 10 -9.84 29.78 4.71
CA PHE A 10 -9.55 28.40 5.06
C PHE A 10 -8.27 28.28 5.86
N PHE A 11 -8.31 27.38 6.83
CA PHE A 11 -7.17 26.97 7.62
C PHE A 11 -6.90 25.50 7.35
N THR A 12 -5.69 25.18 6.92
CA THR A 12 -5.22 23.80 6.81
C THR A 12 -4.35 23.50 8.01
N PHE A 13 -4.74 22.47 8.77
CA PHE A 13 -4.00 21.94 9.89
C PHE A 13 -3.24 20.71 9.42
N VAL A 14 -1.94 20.67 9.71
CA VAL A 14 -1.09 19.50 9.52
C VAL A 14 -0.83 18.90 10.89
N LEU A 15 -1.12 17.61 11.02
CA LEU A 15 -0.83 16.81 12.22
C LEU A 15 0.58 16.27 12.09
N ILE A 16 1.40 16.53 13.10
CA ILE A 16 2.82 16.19 13.14
C ILE A 16 3.04 15.27 14.34
N ASP A 17 3.72 14.14 14.14
CA ASP A 17 4.12 13.23 15.22
C ASP A 17 5.41 13.70 15.92
N ASP A 18 5.78 13.03 17.02
CA ASP A 18 6.96 13.40 17.82
C ASP A 18 8.28 13.29 17.02
N GLU A 19 8.29 12.49 15.95
CA GLU A 19 9.43 12.30 15.04
C GLU A 19 9.48 13.33 13.89
N GLN A 20 8.61 14.35 13.94
CA GLN A 20 8.47 15.40 12.92
C GLN A 20 7.93 14.90 11.57
N TYR A 21 7.18 13.79 11.53
CA TYR A 21 6.48 13.35 10.34
C TYR A 21 5.04 13.85 10.32
N ALA A 22 4.61 14.35 9.16
CA ALA A 22 3.21 14.64 8.90
C ALA A 22 2.39 13.33 8.86
N SER A 23 1.50 13.16 9.83
CA SER A 23 0.64 11.97 9.98
C SER A 23 -0.74 12.14 9.36
N GLY A 24 -1.15 13.39 9.11
CA GLY A 24 -2.40 13.72 8.45
C GLY A 24 -2.57 15.23 8.29
N ALA A 25 -3.61 15.63 7.56
CA ALA A 25 -4.01 17.02 7.51
C ALA A 25 -5.53 17.13 7.34
N PHE A 26 -6.08 18.28 7.72
CA PHE A 26 -7.47 18.61 7.45
C PHE A 26 -7.63 20.12 7.23
N ARG A 27 -8.69 20.49 6.52
CA ARG A 27 -9.04 21.88 6.24
C ARG A 27 -10.38 22.21 6.86
N VAL A 28 -10.45 23.37 7.48
CA VAL A 28 -11.68 23.99 7.97
C VAL A 28 -11.80 25.40 7.42
N SER A 29 -13.04 25.87 7.27
CA SER A 29 -13.32 27.27 6.93
C SER A 29 -13.39 28.16 8.18
N ASP A 30 -13.39 29.46 7.99
CA ASP A 30 -13.64 30.45 9.06
C ASP A 30 -14.94 30.19 9.84
N SER A 31 -15.97 29.64 9.18
CA SER A 31 -17.24 29.26 9.79
C SER A 31 -17.08 28.25 10.94
N TYR A 32 -16.09 27.35 10.86
CA TYR A 32 -15.76 26.41 11.94
C TYR A 32 -15.39 27.16 13.22
N PHE A 33 -14.54 28.18 13.12
CA PHE A 33 -14.08 28.96 14.27
C PHE A 33 -15.15 29.88 14.86
N LYS A 34 -16.02 30.45 14.00
CA LYS A 34 -17.16 31.25 14.45
C LYS A 34 -18.09 30.41 15.32
N LYS A 35 -18.39 29.18 14.89
CA LYS A 35 -19.25 28.23 15.62
C LYS A 35 -18.57 27.67 16.87
N PHE A 36 -17.28 27.32 16.79
CA PHE A 36 -16.50 26.91 17.95
C PHE A 36 -16.48 27.99 19.05
N LYS A 37 -16.30 29.26 18.67
CA LYS A 37 -16.35 30.40 19.59
C LYS A 37 -17.73 30.53 20.24
N GLN A 38 -18.80 30.49 19.45
CA GLN A 38 -20.17 30.54 19.96
C GLN A 38 -20.45 29.41 20.96
N TYR A 39 -20.06 28.17 20.63
CA TYR A 39 -20.21 27.03 21.53
C TYR A 39 -19.46 27.26 22.85
N PHE A 40 -18.21 27.70 22.77
CA PHE A 40 -17.40 27.97 23.96
C PHE A 40 -18.01 29.05 24.86
N GLU A 41 -18.69 30.04 24.27
CA GLU A 41 -19.29 31.17 24.99
C GLU A 41 -20.71 30.87 25.52
N THR A 42 -21.52 30.11 24.79
CA THR A 42 -22.95 29.91 25.10
C THR A 42 -23.34 28.49 25.47
N GLY A 43 -22.47 27.51 25.22
CA GLY A 43 -22.75 26.08 25.39
C GLY A 43 -23.74 25.50 24.37
N GLN A 44 -24.20 26.29 23.38
CA GLN A 44 -25.19 25.88 22.39
C GLN A 44 -24.55 25.70 21.01
N VAL A 45 -24.89 24.60 20.33
CA VAL A 45 -24.52 24.31 18.95
C VAL A 45 -25.74 23.80 18.20
N GLU A 46 -25.99 24.32 17.00
CA GLU A 46 -26.92 23.70 16.07
C GLU A 46 -26.34 22.36 15.59
N GLN A 47 -27.12 21.28 15.77
CA GLN A 47 -26.66 19.88 15.76
C GLN A 47 -25.89 19.38 14.52
N ASN A 48 -25.84 20.13 13.41
CA ASN A 48 -25.40 19.59 12.13
C ASN A 48 -24.29 20.34 11.40
N ASP A 49 -23.66 21.37 11.99
CA ASP A 49 -23.09 22.38 11.11
C ASP A 49 -21.75 22.99 11.50
N PHE A 50 -20.87 22.29 12.24
CA PHE A 50 -19.50 22.79 12.44
C PHE A 50 -18.73 23.03 11.13
N GLY A 51 -19.26 22.58 9.98
CA GLY A 51 -18.52 22.50 8.72
C GLY A 51 -17.55 21.35 8.86
N ASN A 52 -17.88 20.20 8.25
CA ASN A 52 -17.08 19.00 8.39
C ASN A 52 -15.63 19.28 7.97
N PRO A 53 -14.63 19.05 8.83
CA PRO A 53 -13.24 19.15 8.43
C PRO A 53 -13.02 18.31 7.18
N LEU A 54 -12.48 18.94 6.13
CA LEU A 54 -12.16 18.26 4.88
C LEU A 54 -10.80 17.61 5.05
N PRO A 55 -10.70 16.26 5.01
CA PRO A 55 -9.41 15.60 5.07
C PRO A 55 -8.50 16.10 3.94
N GLN A 56 -7.21 16.24 4.24
CA GLN A 56 -6.17 16.59 3.28
C GLN A 56 -5.03 15.58 3.42
N THR A 57 -4.46 15.16 2.31
CA THR A 57 -3.22 14.38 2.31
C THR A 57 -2.05 15.34 2.34
N PRO A 58 -1.17 15.29 3.37
CA PRO A 58 0.04 16.09 3.37
C PRO A 58 0.90 15.79 2.14
N ASP A 59 1.41 16.84 1.49
CA ASP A 59 2.29 16.71 0.33
C ASP A 59 3.53 17.60 0.48
N LYS A 60 4.50 17.43 -0.43
CA LYS A 60 5.78 18.14 -0.37
C LYS A 60 5.60 19.66 -0.46
N LYS A 61 4.58 20.13 -1.18
CA LYS A 61 4.33 21.56 -1.38
C LYS A 61 3.71 22.18 -0.12
N MET A 62 2.80 21.47 0.53
CA MET A 62 2.17 21.87 1.80
C MET A 62 3.20 21.99 2.91
N LEU A 63 4.17 21.06 2.96
CA LEU A 63 5.22 21.07 3.98
C LEU A 63 6.42 21.96 3.63
N ALA A 64 6.51 22.48 2.40
CA ALA A 64 7.68 23.26 1.96
C ALA A 64 7.97 24.50 2.82
N THR A 65 6.94 25.04 3.50
CA THR A 65 7.04 26.20 4.39
C THR A 65 7.24 25.82 5.86
N LEU A 66 7.21 24.54 6.21
CA LEU A 66 7.36 24.03 7.57
C LEU A 66 8.74 23.40 7.73
N ASP A 67 9.68 24.16 8.30
CA ASP A 67 11.06 23.71 8.48
C ASP A 67 11.12 22.51 9.44
N GLY A 68 11.96 21.52 9.11
CA GLY A 68 12.13 20.28 9.87
C GLY A 68 11.02 19.22 9.71
N ILE A 69 9.88 19.53 9.10
CA ILE A 69 8.76 18.58 8.95
C ILE A 69 8.92 17.72 7.71
N LYS A 70 8.75 16.41 7.86
CA LYS A 70 8.95 15.43 6.79
C LYS A 70 7.64 14.74 6.42
N LEU A 71 7.53 14.31 5.17
CA LEU A 71 6.53 13.31 4.81
C LEU A 71 7.02 11.94 5.25
N ARG A 72 6.09 11.14 5.78
CA ARG A 72 6.33 9.72 5.96
C ARG A 72 6.44 9.09 4.57
N THR A 73 7.66 8.87 4.11
CA THR A 73 7.91 8.09 2.91
C THR A 73 7.95 6.64 3.33
N LEU A 74 7.00 5.84 2.84
CA LEU A 74 7.20 4.40 2.80
C LEU A 74 8.33 4.17 1.80
N ASP A 75 9.49 3.74 2.28
CA ASP A 75 10.55 3.21 1.42
C ASP A 75 10.39 1.69 1.46
N PRO A 76 9.53 1.09 0.60
CA PRO A 76 9.35 -0.34 0.59
C PRO A 76 10.70 -0.97 0.28
N LYS A 77 11.12 -1.92 1.12
CA LYS A 77 12.32 -2.70 0.87
C LYS A 77 12.18 -3.37 -0.49
N LYS A 78 13.21 -3.23 -1.34
CA LYS A 78 13.19 -3.75 -2.72
C LYS A 78 12.94 -5.26 -2.75
N GLU A 79 13.41 -5.96 -1.73
CA GLU A 79 13.23 -7.40 -1.53
C GLU A 79 11.75 -7.74 -1.29
N ASP A 80 11.04 -6.93 -0.50
CA ASP A 80 9.62 -7.13 -0.23
C ASP A 80 8.78 -6.86 -1.49
N GLU A 81 9.08 -5.79 -2.22
CA GLU A 81 8.40 -5.48 -3.48
C GLU A 81 8.63 -6.58 -4.54
N ALA A 82 9.89 -7.02 -4.70
CA ALA A 82 10.23 -8.12 -5.59
C ALA A 82 9.52 -9.41 -5.18
N PHE A 83 9.43 -9.71 -3.89
CA PHE A 83 8.70 -10.89 -3.40
C PHE A 83 7.23 -10.88 -3.80
N PHE A 84 6.50 -9.78 -3.55
CA PHE A 84 5.07 -9.73 -3.90
C PHE A 84 4.85 -9.78 -5.41
N ARG A 85 5.69 -9.10 -6.19
CA ARG A 85 5.60 -9.13 -7.65
C ARG A 85 5.86 -10.55 -8.19
N MET A 86 6.89 -11.22 -7.68
CA MET A 86 7.20 -12.62 -8.01
C MET A 86 6.02 -13.54 -7.66
N MET A 87 5.54 -13.51 -6.42
CA MET A 87 4.45 -14.37 -5.96
C MET A 87 3.13 -14.11 -6.69
N PHE A 88 2.87 -12.88 -7.10
CA PHE A 88 1.69 -12.56 -7.92
C PHE A 88 1.78 -13.16 -9.32
N ASN A 89 2.97 -13.18 -9.93
CA ASN A 89 3.18 -13.86 -11.20
C ASN A 89 3.10 -15.39 -11.06
N VAL A 90 3.60 -15.95 -9.95
CA VAL A 90 3.41 -17.38 -9.60
C VAL A 90 1.92 -17.71 -9.49
N TRP A 91 1.14 -16.89 -8.79
CA TRP A 91 -0.30 -17.05 -8.68
C TRP A 91 -0.99 -17.05 -10.05
N LYS A 92 -0.69 -16.07 -10.91
CA LYS A 92 -1.25 -16.00 -12.26
C LYS A 92 -0.91 -17.23 -13.08
N LEU A 93 0.35 -17.68 -13.06
CA LEU A 93 0.81 -18.86 -13.77
C LEU A 93 -0.02 -20.09 -13.39
N VAL A 94 -0.16 -20.34 -12.08
CA VAL A 94 -0.96 -21.45 -11.55
C VAL A 94 -2.42 -21.34 -11.96
N GLU A 95 -3.03 -20.15 -11.88
CA GLU A 95 -4.42 -19.94 -12.31
C GLU A 95 -4.62 -20.24 -13.81
N HIS A 96 -3.68 -19.83 -14.67
CA HIS A 96 -3.76 -20.13 -16.10
C HIS A 96 -3.67 -21.63 -16.36
N ARG A 97 -2.74 -22.34 -15.70
CA ARG A 97 -2.62 -23.80 -15.79
C ARG A 97 -3.89 -24.54 -15.34
N GLN A 98 -4.58 -24.02 -14.34
CA GLN A 98 -5.80 -24.65 -13.80
C GLN A 98 -7.05 -24.35 -14.63
N ARG A 99 -7.14 -23.18 -15.27
CA ARG A 99 -8.36 -22.73 -15.94
C ARG A 99 -8.38 -22.97 -17.44
N LEU A 100 -7.22 -23.02 -18.09
CA LEU A 100 -7.14 -23.20 -19.54
C LEU A 100 -7.26 -24.68 -19.91
N ASN A 101 -8.11 -24.96 -20.89
CA ASN A 101 -8.29 -26.27 -21.48
C ASN A 101 -7.21 -26.53 -22.53
N THR A 102 -6.19 -27.28 -22.14
CA THR A 102 -5.06 -27.62 -23.02
C THR A 102 -5.42 -28.61 -24.14
N ALA A 103 -6.66 -29.12 -24.19
CA ALA A 103 -7.12 -29.99 -25.27
C ALA A 103 -7.54 -29.24 -26.54
N ILE A 104 -7.65 -27.90 -26.48
CA ILE A 104 -7.97 -27.06 -27.64
C ILE A 104 -6.78 -26.15 -27.99
N ASP A 105 -6.46 -26.10 -29.28
CA ASP A 105 -5.26 -25.42 -29.78
C ASP A 105 -5.14 -23.95 -29.35
N PRO A 106 -6.20 -23.12 -29.37
CA PRO A 106 -6.08 -21.71 -29.00
C PRO A 106 -5.66 -21.50 -27.54
N GLU A 107 -6.26 -22.25 -26.61
CA GLU A 107 -5.95 -22.12 -25.18
C GLU A 107 -4.61 -22.77 -24.83
N TYR A 108 -4.22 -23.85 -25.51
CA TYR A 108 -2.89 -24.42 -25.39
C TYR A 108 -1.79 -23.43 -25.82
N LEU A 109 -1.95 -22.79 -26.98
CA LEU A 109 -0.99 -21.80 -27.47
C LEU A 109 -0.90 -20.61 -26.53
N TRP A 110 -2.05 -20.13 -26.05
CA TRP A 110 -2.08 -19.02 -25.09
C TRP A 110 -1.42 -19.40 -23.77
N LEU A 111 -1.67 -20.60 -23.23
CA LEU A 111 -0.99 -21.06 -22.02
C LEU A 111 0.53 -21.07 -22.24
N LYS A 112 1.01 -21.62 -23.35
CA LYS A 112 2.44 -21.68 -23.66
C LYS A 112 3.11 -20.30 -23.72
N GLU A 113 2.44 -19.31 -24.29
CA GLU A 113 2.91 -17.92 -24.31
C GLU A 113 2.94 -17.33 -22.90
N ALA A 114 1.86 -17.47 -22.15
CA ALA A 114 1.74 -16.99 -20.78
C ALA A 114 2.79 -17.62 -19.85
N GLU A 115 3.07 -18.92 -19.99
CA GLU A 115 4.13 -19.60 -19.24
C GLU A 115 5.51 -19.00 -19.50
N GLY A 116 5.80 -18.65 -20.75
CA GLY A 116 7.06 -17.98 -21.11
C GLY A 116 7.19 -16.59 -20.48
N GLU A 117 6.12 -15.80 -20.53
CA GLU A 117 6.09 -14.45 -19.93
C GLU A 117 6.22 -14.50 -18.41
N TYR A 118 5.42 -15.34 -17.74
CA TYR A 118 5.46 -15.46 -16.28
C TYR A 118 6.79 -16.05 -15.80
N ARG A 119 7.34 -17.05 -16.50
CA ARG A 119 8.66 -17.61 -16.15
C ARG A 119 9.73 -16.54 -16.15
N LYS A 120 9.78 -15.71 -17.19
CA LYS A 120 10.75 -14.61 -17.27
C LYS A 120 10.57 -13.61 -16.13
N ALA A 121 9.34 -13.15 -15.90
CA ALA A 121 9.05 -12.18 -14.84
C ALA A 121 9.38 -12.72 -13.43
N ILE A 122 9.10 -14.00 -13.18
CA ILE A 122 9.44 -14.65 -11.91
C ILE A 122 10.96 -14.75 -11.74
N GLN A 123 11.70 -15.12 -12.80
CA GLN A 123 13.16 -15.21 -12.76
C GLN A 123 13.84 -13.86 -12.53
N ASP A 124 13.31 -12.79 -13.14
CA ASP A 124 13.83 -11.42 -12.99
C ASP A 124 13.76 -10.97 -11.51
N ASP A 125 12.72 -11.36 -10.78
CA ASP A 125 12.52 -10.99 -9.37
C ASP A 125 13.14 -11.98 -8.36
N LEU A 126 13.41 -13.22 -8.77
CA LEU A 126 13.79 -14.34 -7.88
C LEU A 126 14.99 -14.02 -6.98
N ASN A 127 16.04 -13.42 -7.55
CA ASN A 127 17.27 -13.15 -6.81
C ASN A 127 17.14 -11.97 -5.84
N THR A 128 16.25 -11.03 -6.14
CA THR A 128 15.98 -9.89 -5.25
C THR A 128 14.98 -10.28 -4.15
N ALA A 129 14.00 -11.12 -4.47
CA ALA A 129 12.99 -11.58 -3.53
C ALA A 129 13.54 -12.53 -2.45
N ILE A 130 14.51 -13.38 -2.79
CA ILE A 130 15.04 -14.44 -1.92
C ILE A 130 16.58 -14.39 -1.91
N PRO A 131 17.21 -13.51 -1.11
CA PRO A 131 18.65 -13.53 -0.90
C PRO A 131 19.07 -14.72 0.01
N GLU A 132 20.15 -15.44 -0.31
CA GLU A 132 20.63 -16.62 0.46
C GLU A 132 21.55 -16.26 1.65
N PRO A 133 21.53 -17.01 2.79
CA PRO A 133 20.39 -17.71 3.37
C PRO A 133 20.04 -17.26 4.80
N ASP A 134 18.76 -17.51 5.10
CA ASP A 134 18.07 -17.46 6.40
C ASP A 134 17.42 -16.13 6.80
N THR A 135 16.31 -15.82 6.13
CA THR A 135 15.38 -14.77 6.58
C THR A 135 14.03 -15.35 6.96
N GLY A 136 13.97 -16.52 7.64
CA GLY A 136 12.71 -17.05 8.21
C GLY A 136 11.52 -17.14 7.24
N LEU A 137 11.81 -17.13 5.94
CA LEU A 137 10.85 -17.04 4.84
C LEU A 137 10.56 -18.46 4.40
N THR A 138 9.27 -18.81 4.34
CA THR A 138 8.82 -20.17 4.03
C THR A 138 8.91 -20.54 2.55
N VAL A 139 9.42 -19.64 1.69
CA VAL A 139 9.52 -19.86 0.25
C VAL A 139 10.99 -19.80 -0.17
N THR A 140 11.46 -20.88 -0.78
CA THR A 140 12.83 -21.07 -1.26
C THR A 140 12.92 -20.91 -2.77
N LYS A 141 14.12 -20.65 -3.30
CA LYS A 141 14.33 -20.60 -4.76
C LYS A 141 14.01 -21.94 -5.41
N GLU A 142 14.37 -23.03 -4.74
CA GLU A 142 14.09 -24.40 -5.18
C GLU A 142 12.60 -24.65 -5.34
N GLU A 143 11.77 -24.19 -4.40
CA GLU A 143 10.31 -24.30 -4.50
C GLU A 143 9.76 -23.51 -5.68
N ILE A 144 10.24 -22.28 -5.90
CA ILE A 144 9.83 -21.48 -7.07
C ILE A 144 10.23 -22.17 -8.38
N MET A 145 11.44 -22.74 -8.46
CA MET A 145 11.90 -23.46 -9.64
C MET A 145 11.04 -24.70 -9.93
N LYS A 146 10.68 -25.47 -8.90
CA LYS A 146 9.74 -26.61 -9.05
C LYS A 146 8.39 -26.17 -9.59
N ILE A 147 7.89 -25.00 -9.19
CA ILE A 147 6.64 -24.45 -9.73
C ILE A 147 6.81 -24.07 -11.20
N LEU A 148 7.89 -23.37 -11.55
CA LEU A 148 8.17 -23.00 -12.94
C LEU A 148 8.24 -24.23 -13.84
N ASP A 149 8.90 -25.29 -13.39
CA ASP A 149 9.09 -26.54 -14.12
C ASP A 149 7.87 -27.48 -14.06
N ASN A 150 6.76 -27.00 -13.48
CA ASN A 150 5.48 -27.71 -13.40
C ASN A 150 5.57 -29.03 -12.59
N GLU A 151 6.58 -29.15 -11.73
CA GLU A 151 6.77 -30.26 -10.79
C GLU A 151 5.96 -30.05 -9.49
N SER A 152 5.57 -28.80 -9.22
CA SER A 152 4.71 -28.39 -8.12
C SER A 152 3.66 -27.40 -8.61
N ASN A 153 2.40 -27.59 -8.23
CA ASN A 153 1.31 -26.67 -8.53
C ASN A 153 0.56 -26.36 -7.24
N PRO A 154 1.06 -25.40 -6.43
CA PRO A 154 0.39 -25.00 -5.20
C PRO A 154 -1.00 -24.44 -5.50
N GLY A 155 -1.91 -24.59 -4.55
CA GLY A 155 -3.22 -23.97 -4.66
C GLY A 155 -3.13 -22.44 -4.59
N SER A 156 -4.03 -21.73 -5.26
CA SER A 156 -4.08 -20.27 -5.19
C SER A 156 -4.25 -19.74 -3.77
N GLY A 157 -4.96 -20.48 -2.91
CA GLY A 157 -5.07 -20.18 -1.49
C GLY A 157 -3.72 -20.24 -0.77
N GLU A 158 -2.90 -21.25 -1.06
CA GLU A 158 -1.57 -21.43 -0.46
C GLU A 158 -0.63 -20.27 -0.85
N ILE A 159 -0.66 -19.85 -2.12
CA ILE A 159 0.14 -18.71 -2.60
C ILE A 159 -0.28 -17.42 -1.90
N CYS A 160 -1.60 -17.19 -1.73
CA CYS A 160 -2.13 -16.06 -0.99
C CYS A 160 -1.73 -16.08 0.50
N GLU A 161 -1.76 -17.24 1.14
CA GLU A 161 -1.33 -17.39 2.53
C GLU A 161 0.15 -17.04 2.71
N LEU A 162 1.01 -17.44 1.77
CA LEU A 162 2.43 -17.08 1.78
C LEU A 162 2.64 -15.56 1.66
N MET A 163 1.89 -14.90 0.78
CA MET A 163 1.90 -13.43 0.66
C MET A 163 1.41 -12.76 1.96
N MET A 164 0.34 -13.26 2.58
CA MET A 164 -0.17 -12.72 3.84
C MET A 164 0.82 -12.88 5.00
N LYS A 165 1.47 -14.05 5.12
CA LYS A 165 2.52 -14.29 6.13
C LYS A 165 3.67 -13.29 5.97
N LYS A 166 4.12 -13.05 4.73
CA LYS A 166 5.15 -12.03 4.47
C LYS A 166 4.71 -10.62 4.87
N ALA A 167 3.48 -10.24 4.55
CA ALA A 167 2.93 -8.93 4.95
C ALA A 167 2.85 -8.76 6.49
N GLN A 168 2.50 -9.82 7.22
CA GLN A 168 2.48 -9.79 8.69
C GLN A 168 3.88 -9.60 9.28
N LEU A 169 4.89 -10.25 8.72
CA LEU A 169 6.28 -10.07 9.14
C LEU A 169 6.78 -8.64 8.91
N MET A 170 6.33 -7.98 7.84
CA MET A 170 6.69 -6.58 7.55
C MET A 170 6.06 -5.59 8.53
N ASN A 171 4.85 -5.86 9.02
CA ASN A 171 4.13 -4.99 9.95
C ASN A 171 4.52 -5.21 11.43
N SER A 172 5.36 -6.22 11.72
CA SER A 172 5.80 -6.59 13.07
C SER A 172 7.12 -5.92 13.48
N ILE A 173 7.63 -4.97 12.69
CA ILE A 173 8.85 -4.18 12.87
C ILE A 173 8.46 -2.70 12.92
#